data_AF-A0AAV0XUC4-F1
#
_entry.id   AF-A0AAV0XUC4-F1
#
_cell.length_a   1.000
_cell.length_b   1.000
_cell.length_c   1.000
_cell.angle_alpha   90.00
_cell.angle_beta   90.00
_cell.angle_gamma   90.00
#
_symmetry.space_group_name_H-M   'P 1'
#
loop_
_entity.id
_entity.type
_entity.pdbx_description
1 polymer ?
#
loop_
_entity_poly.entity_id
_entity_poly.type
_entity_poly.pdbx_seq_one_letter_code
_entity_poly.pdbx_strand_id
1 'polypeptide(L)'
;MQFDYEGSSFLVEHYKHVLNINENDLKSEMLVLKNVIGDNLKDMNFIKENLNKKVFPNLYLMVQVAITLPISSATSERSFSAMRRINTYLRSTMNQDRFSNLSILHIEKDIEIKINEILQIFIDKNKRKMKLE
;
A
#
# COMPACT_ATOMS: atom_id res chain seq x y z
N MET A 1 -17.05 -9.01 -8.44
CA MET A 1 -16.87 -7.57 -8.18
C MET A 1 -17.98 -6.88 -8.97
N GLN A 2 -19.06 -6.44 -8.33
CA GLN A 2 -20.19 -5.85 -9.05
C GLN A 2 -19.91 -4.35 -9.19
N PHE A 3 -19.80 -3.83 -10.42
CA PHE A 3 -19.64 -2.39 -10.69
C PHE A 3 -20.98 -1.67 -10.48
N ASP A 4 -21.48 -1.66 -9.25
CA ASP A 4 -22.68 -0.91 -8.86
C ASP A 4 -22.28 0.27 -7.99
N TYR A 5 -22.63 1.48 -8.45
CA TYR A 5 -22.31 2.73 -7.77
C TYR A 5 -22.84 2.75 -6.33
N GLU A 6 -24.08 2.29 -6.10
CA GLU A 6 -24.72 2.27 -4.79
C GLU A 6 -23.93 1.44 -3.77
N GLY A 7 -23.45 0.26 -4.17
CA GLY A 7 -22.64 -0.62 -3.32
C GLY A 7 -21.25 -0.04 -3.01
N SER A 8 -20.71 0.78 -3.91
CA SER A 8 -19.41 1.45 -3.74
C SER A 8 -19.50 2.90 -3.24
N SER A 9 -20.70 3.39 -2.90
CA SER A 9 -20.95 4.77 -2.47
C SER A 9 -20.03 5.22 -1.32
N PHE A 10 -19.84 4.36 -0.32
CA PHE A 10 -18.93 4.60 0.80
C PHE A 10 -17.48 4.88 0.35
N LEU A 11 -16.97 4.08 -0.58
CA LEU A 11 -15.61 4.20 -1.10
C LEU A 11 -15.48 5.47 -1.96
N VAL A 12 -16.50 5.74 -2.78
CA VAL A 12 -16.56 6.95 -3.61
C VAL A 12 -16.56 8.20 -2.75
N GLU A 13 -17.42 8.28 -1.74
CA GLU A 13 -17.52 9.44 -0.85
C GLU A 13 -16.23 9.71 -0.09
N HIS A 14 -15.56 8.64 0.39
CA HIS A 14 -14.30 8.77 1.13
C HIS A 14 -13.15 9.31 0.28
N TYR A 15 -13.02 8.85 -0.98
CA TYR A 15 -11.88 9.21 -1.84
C TYR A 15 -12.18 10.30 -2.87
N LYS A 16 -13.44 10.73 -3.02
CA LYS A 16 -13.87 11.77 -3.97
C LYS A 16 -13.04 13.04 -3.84
N HIS A 17 -12.85 13.51 -2.60
CA HIS A 17 -12.12 14.75 -2.33
C HIS A 17 -10.62 14.62 -2.61
N VAL A 18 -10.03 13.45 -2.35
CA VAL A 18 -8.60 13.20 -2.51
C VAL A 18 -8.23 13.03 -3.99
N LEU A 19 -9.09 12.35 -4.74
CA LEU A 19 -8.85 12.02 -6.15
C LEU A 19 -9.47 13.04 -7.13
N ASN A 20 -10.20 14.04 -6.61
CA ASN A 20 -10.93 15.05 -7.40
C ASN A 20 -11.86 14.43 -8.45
N ILE A 21 -12.63 13.42 -8.05
CA ILE A 21 -13.51 12.66 -8.95
C ILE A 21 -14.88 13.31 -9.04
N ASN A 22 -15.40 13.43 -10.26
CA ASN A 22 -16.79 13.83 -10.51
C ASN A 22 -17.72 12.61 -10.42
N GLU A 23 -18.74 12.67 -9.55
CA GLU A 23 -19.68 11.57 -9.34
C GLU A 23 -20.51 11.23 -10.58
N ASN A 24 -20.89 12.23 -11.37
CA ASN A 24 -21.71 12.02 -12.56
C ASN A 24 -20.90 11.32 -13.66
N ASP A 25 -19.63 11.70 -13.80
CA ASP A 25 -18.70 11.07 -14.75
C ASP A 25 -18.42 9.63 -14.29
N LEU A 26 -18.18 9.40 -13.00
CA LEU A 26 -17.97 8.05 -12.48
C LEU A 26 -19.20 7.13 -12.70
N LYS A 27 -20.43 7.63 -12.44
CA LYS A 27 -21.66 6.87 -12.68
C LYS A 27 -21.82 6.47 -14.14
N SER A 28 -21.57 7.41 -15.06
CA SER A 28 -21.67 7.14 -16.50
C SER A 28 -20.58 6.18 -16.98
N GLU A 29 -19.33 6.34 -16.52
CA GLU A 29 -18.22 5.41 -16.80
C GLU A 29 -18.53 3.99 -16.31
N MET A 30 -19.06 3.84 -15.09
CA MET A 30 -19.43 2.54 -14.53
C MET A 30 -20.56 1.87 -15.31
N LEU A 31 -21.56 2.64 -15.74
CA LEU A 31 -22.68 2.12 -16.52
C LEU A 31 -22.23 1.67 -17.92
N VAL A 32 -21.40 2.46 -18.59
CA VAL A 32 -20.82 2.10 -19.89
C VAL A 32 -19.98 0.83 -19.76
N LEU A 33 -19.12 0.74 -18.74
CA LEU A 33 -18.29 -0.44 -18.53
C LEU A 33 -19.13 -1.69 -18.24
N LYS A 34 -20.20 -1.56 -17.44
CA LYS A 34 -21.14 -2.66 -17.15
C LYS A 34 -21.79 -3.18 -18.44
N ASN A 35 -22.16 -2.29 -19.35
CA ASN A 35 -22.73 -2.66 -20.65
C ASN A 35 -21.70 -3.29 -21.61
N VAL A 36 -20.43 -2.86 -21.56
CA VAL A 36 -19.35 -3.43 -22.39
C VAL A 36 -18.95 -4.83 -21.90
N ILE A 37 -18.92 -5.03 -20.59
CA ILE A 37 -18.45 -6.29 -19.98
C ILE A 37 -19.58 -7.34 -19.91
N GLY A 38 -20.84 -6.91 -19.77
CA GLY A 38 -21.97 -7.83 -19.64
C GLY A 38 -21.77 -8.83 -18.48
N ASP A 39 -22.04 -10.11 -18.74
CA ASP A 39 -21.90 -11.20 -17.76
C ASP A 39 -20.45 -11.67 -17.52
N ASN A 40 -19.47 -11.19 -18.30
CA ASN A 40 -18.05 -11.59 -18.21
C ASN A 40 -17.29 -10.90 -17.06
N LEU A 41 -18.02 -10.39 -16.07
CA LEU A 41 -17.50 -9.58 -14.95
C LEU A 41 -16.57 -10.34 -13.98
N LYS A 42 -16.46 -11.66 -14.13
CA LYS A 42 -15.63 -12.51 -13.25
C LYS A 42 -14.17 -12.60 -13.72
N ASP A 43 -13.89 -12.31 -14.98
CA ASP A 43 -12.56 -12.44 -15.55
C ASP A 43 -11.74 -11.16 -15.39
N MET A 44 -10.80 -11.19 -14.44
CA MET A 44 -9.90 -10.08 -14.13
C MET A 44 -9.03 -9.63 -15.31
N ASN A 45 -8.66 -10.56 -16.20
CA ASN A 45 -7.88 -10.24 -17.40
C ASN A 45 -8.70 -9.41 -18.39
N PHE A 46 -9.98 -9.74 -18.55
CA PHE A 46 -10.88 -9.02 -19.44
C PHE A 46 -11.17 -7.59 -18.91
N ILE A 47 -11.29 -7.43 -17.60
CA ILE A 47 -11.41 -6.11 -16.97
C ILE A 47 -10.16 -5.26 -17.24
N LYS A 48 -8.95 -5.83 -17.12
CA LYS A 48 -7.71 -5.09 -17.37
C LYS A 48 -7.57 -4.61 -18.82
N GLU A 49 -8.01 -5.40 -19.79
CA GLU A 49 -7.93 -5.04 -21.21
C GLU A 49 -8.91 -3.93 -21.59
N ASN A 50 -10.11 -3.92 -20.99
CA ASN A 50 -11.16 -2.95 -21.29
C ASN A 50 -11.10 -1.68 -20.44
N LEU A 51 -10.46 -1.73 -19.26
CA LEU A 51 -10.30 -0.58 -18.37
C LEU A 51 -9.10 0.28 -18.80
N ASN A 52 -9.30 1.08 -19.85
CA ASN A 52 -8.28 2.00 -20.33
C ASN A 52 -8.37 3.35 -19.61
N LYS A 53 -7.26 3.81 -19.01
CA LYS A 53 -7.15 5.10 -18.31
C LYS A 53 -7.59 6.31 -19.15
N LYS A 54 -7.44 6.24 -20.48
CA LYS A 54 -7.87 7.32 -21.38
C LYS A 54 -9.39 7.40 -21.55
N VAL A 55 -10.09 6.27 -21.43
CA VAL A 55 -11.53 6.15 -21.68
C VAL A 55 -12.32 6.25 -20.38
N PHE A 56 -11.79 5.69 -19.29
CA PHE A 56 -12.43 5.65 -17.98
C PHE A 56 -11.48 6.19 -16.89
N PRO A 57 -11.16 7.49 -16.90
CA PRO A 57 -10.16 8.07 -16.01
C PRO A 57 -10.54 7.96 -14.52
N ASN A 58 -11.80 8.21 -14.19
CA ASN A 58 -12.27 8.21 -12.79
C ASN A 58 -12.39 6.78 -12.26
N LEU A 59 -12.98 5.89 -13.06
CA LEU A 59 -13.15 4.49 -12.70
C LEU A 59 -11.79 3.77 -12.60
N TYR A 60 -10.84 4.09 -13.48
CA TYR A 60 -9.49 3.53 -13.42
C TYR A 60 -8.81 3.88 -12.09
N LEU A 61 -8.89 5.14 -11.66
CA LEU A 61 -8.36 5.58 -10.37
C LEU A 61 -9.04 4.87 -9.20
N MET A 62 -10.37 4.73 -9.22
CA MET A 62 -11.11 4.02 -8.18
C MET A 62 -10.75 2.54 -8.08
N VAL A 63 -10.64 1.85 -9.22
CA VAL A 63 -10.22 0.45 -9.27
C VAL A 63 -8.78 0.31 -8.79
N GLN A 64 -7.89 1.24 -9.16
CA GLN A 64 -6.52 1.25 -8.66
C GLN A 64 -6.48 1.37 -7.13
N VAL A 65 -7.26 2.31 -6.56
CA VAL A 65 -7.37 2.45 -5.10
C VAL A 65 -7.91 1.16 -4.47
N ALA A 66 -8.97 0.59 -5.03
CA ALA A 66 -9.56 -0.65 -4.53
C ALA A 66 -8.57 -1.84 -4.52
N ILE A 67 -7.66 -1.92 -5.50
CA ILE A 67 -6.63 -2.97 -5.56
C ILE A 67 -5.46 -2.66 -4.62
N THR A 68 -5.10 -1.38 -4.44
CA THR A 68 -4.02 -0.98 -3.52
C THR A 68 -4.43 -1.06 -2.05
N LEU A 69 -5.72 -0.90 -1.76
CA LEU A 69 -6.25 -1.11 -0.42
C LEU A 69 -6.04 -2.58 -0.08
N PRO A 70 -5.38 -2.90 1.05
CA PRO A 70 -5.20 -4.27 1.46
C PRO A 70 -6.58 -4.86 1.79
N ILE A 71 -7.16 -5.58 0.83
CA ILE A 71 -8.40 -6.35 1.04
C ILE A 71 -8.17 -7.44 2.10
N SER A 72 -6.91 -7.86 2.28
CA SER A 72 -6.49 -8.82 3.28
C SER A 72 -5.66 -8.18 4.39
N SER A 73 -6.02 -8.48 5.64
CA SER A 73 -5.22 -8.15 6.83
C SER A 73 -3.93 -8.96 6.94
N ALA A 74 -3.65 -9.92 6.05
CA ALA A 74 -2.52 -10.83 6.20
C ALA A 74 -1.15 -10.12 6.21
N THR A 75 -0.98 -9.04 5.44
CA THR A 75 0.27 -8.27 5.42
C THR A 75 0.47 -7.49 6.72
N SER A 76 -0.57 -6.82 7.21
CA SER A 76 -0.52 -6.10 8.49
C SER A 76 -0.36 -7.07 9.66
N GLU A 77 -1.07 -8.19 9.69
CA GLU A 77 -0.91 -9.26 10.69
C GLU A 77 0.51 -9.82 10.73
N ARG A 78 1.13 -10.05 9.56
CA ARG A 78 2.53 -10.48 9.47
C ARG A 78 3.45 -9.44 10.10
N SER A 79 3.26 -8.15 9.79
CA SER A 79 4.04 -7.06 10.38
C SER A 79 3.83 -6.92 11.88
N PHE A 80 2.60 -7.02 12.39
CA PHE A 80 2.31 -6.99 13.82
C PHE A 80 2.87 -8.21 14.57
N SER A 81 2.82 -9.40 13.96
CA SER A 81 3.45 -10.60 14.50
C SER A 81 4.97 -10.45 14.58
N ALA A 82 5.59 -9.91 13.54
CA ALA A 82 7.00 -9.58 13.49
C ALA A 82 7.39 -8.60 14.62
N MET A 83 6.59 -7.55 14.77
CA MET A 83 6.75 -6.52 15.79
C MET A 83 6.59 -7.06 17.23
N ARG A 84 5.62 -7.97 17.44
CA ARG A 84 5.43 -8.67 18.73
C ARG A 84 6.61 -9.56 19.11
N ARG A 85 7.34 -10.13 18.15
CA ARG A 85 8.58 -10.87 18.40
C ARG A 85 9.74 -9.95 18.82
N ILE A 86 9.75 -8.71 18.35
CA ILE A 86 10.80 -7.72 18.67
C ILE A 86 10.56 -7.07 20.03
N ASN A 87 9.30 -6.74 20.34
CA ASN A 87 8.89 -6.18 21.62
C ASN A 87 8.35 -7.28 22.55
N THR A 88 9.29 -7.96 23.21
CA THR A 88 8.96 -8.96 24.22
C THR A 88 8.88 -8.33 25.61
N TYR A 89 8.23 -9.02 26.55
CA TYR A 89 8.09 -8.57 27.94
C TYR A 89 9.42 -8.16 28.59
N LEU A 90 10.48 -8.94 28.37
CA LEU A 90 11.83 -8.67 28.86
C LEU A 90 12.51 -7.46 28.20
N ARG A 91 11.99 -6.99 27.07
CA ARG A 91 12.50 -5.85 26.28
C ARG A 91 11.53 -4.66 26.27
N SER A 92 10.57 -4.63 27.19
CA SER A 92 9.51 -3.62 27.28
C SER A 92 10.01 -2.20 27.55
N THR A 93 11.26 -2.03 27.99
CA THR A 93 11.91 -0.73 28.23
C THR A 93 12.59 -0.14 26.98
N MET A 94 12.44 -0.76 25.81
CA MET A 94 13.03 -0.25 24.56
C MET A 94 12.37 1.08 24.15
N ASN A 95 13.19 2.09 23.81
CA ASN A 95 12.69 3.35 23.26
C ASN A 95 11.96 3.13 21.92
N GLN A 96 10.91 3.91 21.66
CA GLN A 96 10.07 3.81 20.46
C GLN A 96 10.88 3.95 19.17
N ASP A 97 11.85 4.86 19.12
CA ASP A 97 12.70 5.05 17.94
C ASP A 97 13.47 3.77 17.61
N ARG A 98 14.04 3.13 18.64
CA ARG A 98 14.81 1.89 18.47
C ARG A 98 13.91 0.74 18.05
N PHE A 99 12.72 0.64 18.61
CA PHE A 99 11.74 -0.38 18.28
C PHE A 99 11.22 -0.25 16.84
N SER A 100 10.87 0.98 16.43
CA SER A 100 10.41 1.27 15.07
C SER A 100 11.50 0.92 14.05
N ASN A 101 12.74 1.40 14.26
CA ASN A 101 13.86 1.12 13.37
C ASN A 101 14.15 -0.38 13.24
N LEU A 102 14.12 -1.13 14.35
CA LEU A 102 14.35 -2.57 14.33
C LEU A 102 13.20 -3.33 13.65
N SER A 103 11.96 -2.86 13.82
CA SER A 103 10.79 -3.44 13.18
C SER A 103 10.84 -3.28 11.67
N ILE A 104 11.23 -2.09 11.17
CA ILE A 104 11.43 -1.84 9.73
C ILE A 104 12.51 -2.78 9.17
N LEU A 105 13.67 -2.88 9.83
CA LEU A 105 14.74 -3.78 9.40
C LEU A 105 14.33 -5.25 9.35
N HIS A 106 13.45 -5.69 10.26
CA HIS A 106 13.02 -7.07 10.32
C HIS A 106 11.89 -7.40 9.32
N ILE A 107 10.96 -6.47 9.10
CA ILE A 107 9.86 -6.61 8.15
C ILE A 107 10.40 -6.55 6.71
N GLU A 108 11.26 -5.58 6.43
CA GLU A 108 11.82 -5.32 5.10
C GLU A 108 13.18 -5.99 4.88
N LYS A 109 13.42 -7.12 5.55
CA LYS A 109 14.70 -7.84 5.51
C LYS A 109 15.09 -8.35 4.10
N ASP A 110 14.11 -8.43 3.20
CA ASP A 110 14.29 -8.91 1.83
C ASP A 110 14.78 -7.79 0.88
N ILE A 111 14.77 -6.54 1.34
CA ILE A 111 15.36 -5.41 0.62
C ILE A 111 16.88 -5.46 0.76
N GLU A 112 17.59 -5.46 -0.37
CA GLU A 112 19.05 -5.47 -0.37
C GLU A 112 19.61 -4.13 0.14
N ILE A 113 20.49 -4.23 1.12
CA ILE A 113 21.08 -3.07 1.79
C ILE A 113 22.56 -2.96 1.39
N LYS A 114 22.95 -1.81 0.86
CA LYS A 114 24.35 -1.51 0.52
C LYS A 114 25.17 -1.24 1.78
N ILE A 115 25.83 -2.28 2.28
CA ILE A 115 26.62 -2.24 3.52
C ILE A 115 27.69 -1.14 3.50
N ASN A 116 28.35 -0.93 2.35
CA ASN A 116 29.40 0.08 2.21
C ASN A 116 28.89 1.52 2.44
N GLU A 117 27.68 1.83 1.98
CA GLU A 117 27.07 3.16 2.18
C GLU A 117 26.75 3.37 3.67
N ILE A 118 26.23 2.34 4.34
CA ILE A 118 25.96 2.40 5.79
C ILE A 118 27.25 2.57 6.59
N LEU A 119 28.31 1.85 6.23
CA LEU A 119 29.60 1.96 6.90
C LEU A 119 30.13 3.39 6.80
N GLN A 120 30.05 4.00 5.62
CA GLN A 120 30.47 5.39 5.42
C GLN A 120 29.63 6.35 6.28
N ILE A 121 28.30 6.21 6.28
CA ILE A 121 27.39 7.01 7.13
C ILE A 121 27.74 6.85 8.62
N PHE A 122 28.06 5.64 9.07
CA PHE A 122 28.43 5.36 10.44
C PHE A 122 29.77 6.03 10.82
N ILE A 123 30.77 5.94 9.94
CA ILE A 123 32.08 6.59 10.10
C ILE A 123 31.91 8.11 10.18
N ASP A 124 31.12 8.69 9.28
CA ASP A 124 30.92 10.14 9.21
C ASP A 124 30.17 10.69 10.44
N LYS A 125 29.23 9.90 10.99
CA LYS A 125 28.50 10.26 12.22
C LYS A 125 29.32 10.05 13.50
N ASN A 126 30.22 9.07 13.54
CA ASN A 126 31.03 8.74 14.72
C ASN A 126 32.49 9.18 14.56
N LYS A 127 32.74 10.50 14.49
CA LYS A 127 34.10 11.08 14.39
C LYS A 127 35.01 10.85 15.61
N ARG A 128 34.50 10.28 16.72
CA ARG A 128 35.32 9.95 17.90
C ARG A 128 36.01 8.59 17.68
N LYS A 129 37.22 8.60 17.12
CA LYS A 129 38.08 7.42 17.03
C LYS A 129 38.83 7.22 18.35
N MET A 130 38.77 6.01 18.91
CA MET A 130 39.83 5.48 19.75
C MET A 130 41.04 5.25 18.83
N LYS A 131 42.20 5.80 19.16
CA LYS A 131 43.44 5.45 18.47
C LYS A 131 43.73 3.98 18.75
N LEU A 132 43.81 3.18 17.69
CA LEU A 132 44.47 1.89 17.74
C LEU A 132 45.97 2.18 17.67
N GLU A 133 46.63 2.09 18.82
CA GLU A 133 48.09 1.93 18.92
C GLU A 133 48.47 0.48 18.66
#